data_AF-A0A212AH19-F1
#
_entry.id   AF-A0A212AH19-F1
#
_cell.length_a   1.000
_cell.length_b   1.000
_cell.length_c   1.000
_cell.angle_alpha   90.00
_cell.angle_beta   90.00
_cell.angle_gamma   90.00
#
_symmetry.space_group_name_H-M   'P 1'
#
loop_
_entity.id
_entity.type
_entity.pdbx_description
1 polymer ?
#
loop_
_entity_poly.entity_id
_entity_poly.type
_entity_poly.pdbx_seq_one_letter_code
_entity_poly.pdbx_strand_id
1 'polypeptide(L)' 'MDGRGRWIDNRMTERLWRSLKYECVYLNAFETGSEARKGIGAWISYYNEKRPHSSHRLLTPDEAYDTSDQNLKAAA' A
#
# COMPACT_ATOMS: atom_id res chain seq x y z
N MET A 1 -12.02 -14.79 0.80
CA MET A 1 -11.00 -14.71 1.88
C MET A 1 -11.63 -15.26 3.15
N ASP A 2 -11.26 -16.46 3.58
CA ASP A 2 -11.63 -16.97 4.92
C ASP A 2 -10.40 -17.54 5.69
N GLY A 3 -9.18 -17.33 5.15
CA GLY A 3 -7.86 -17.75 5.63
C GLY A 3 -7.41 -17.20 6.98
N ARG A 4 -8.22 -17.37 8.02
CA ARG A 4 -7.92 -17.00 9.40
C ARG A 4 -6.59 -17.63 9.84
N GLY A 5 -5.64 -16.79 10.23
CA GLY A 5 -4.36 -17.20 10.82
C GLY A 5 -3.25 -17.55 9.82
N ARG A 6 -3.44 -17.36 8.50
CA ARG A 6 -2.36 -17.62 7.53
C ARG A 6 -1.38 -16.44 7.48
N TRP A 7 -0.10 -16.73 7.72
CA TRP A 7 0.97 -15.73 7.66
C TRP A 7 1.13 -15.10 6.26
N ILE A 8 0.80 -15.85 5.20
CA ILE A 8 0.89 -15.40 3.80
C ILE A 8 -0.02 -14.19 3.57
N ASP A 9 -1.23 -14.23 4.13
CA ASP A 9 -2.23 -13.18 3.95
C ASP A 9 -1.80 -11.89 4.68
N ASN A 10 -1.00 -12.00 5.75
CA ASN A 10 -0.48 -10.84 6.50
C ASN A 10 0.82 -10.25 5.91
N ARG A 11 1.58 -11.03 5.13
CA ARG A 11 2.92 -10.66 4.65
C ARG A 11 2.93 -9.31 3.90
N MET A 12 1.92 -9.06 3.07
CA MET A 12 1.85 -7.81 2.29
C MET A 12 1.55 -6.61 3.19
N THR A 13 0.61 -6.77 4.12
CA THR A 13 0.25 -5.77 5.13
C THR A 13 1.42 -5.44 6.04
N GLU A 14 2.16 -6.45 6.53
CA GLU A 14 3.36 -6.25 7.35
C GLU A 14 4.44 -5.45 6.60
N ARG A 15 4.65 -5.75 5.32
CA ARG A 15 5.61 -5.02 4.49
C ARG A 15 5.20 -3.57 4.28
N LEU A 16 3.91 -3.32 4.03
CA LEU A 16 3.35 -1.97 3.95
C LEU A 16 3.61 -1.19 5.25
N TRP A 17 3.25 -1.77 6.40
CA TRP A 17 3.44 -1.13 7.71
C TRP A 17 4.91 -0.86 8.03
N ARG A 18 5.82 -1.75 7.62
CA ARG A 18 7.26 -1.50 7.78
C ARG A 18 7.70 -0.30 6.95
N SER A 19 7.32 -0.23 5.67
CA SER A 19 7.63 0.95 4.84
C SER A 19 7.04 2.24 5.42
N LEU A 20 5.75 2.25 5.80
CA LEU A 20 5.10 3.44 6.37
C LEU A 20 5.82 3.97 7.61
N LYS A 21 6.20 3.06 8.51
CA LYS A 21 6.88 3.46 9.75
C LYS A 21 8.23 4.10 9.49
N TYR A 22 9.07 3.46 8.67
CA TYR A 22 10.43 3.95 8.44
C TYR A 22 10.51 5.14 7.48
N GLU A 23 9.60 5.23 6.51
CA GLU A 23 9.64 6.24 5.46
C GLU A 23 8.77 7.47 5.80
N CYS A 24 7.86 7.37 6.78
CA CYS A 24 6.99 8.47 7.19
C CYS A 24 7.00 8.66 8.71
N VAL A 25 6.45 7.71 9.47
CA VAL A 25 6.15 7.94 10.89
C VAL A 25 7.40 8.23 11.74
N TYR A 26 8.51 7.52 11.53
CA TYR A 26 9.73 7.70 12.30
C TYR A 26 10.55 8.93 11.86
N LEU A 27 10.30 9.45 10.67
CA LEU A 27 10.98 10.65 10.15
C LEU A 27 10.25 11.94 10.52
N ASN A 28 8.95 11.85 10.87
CA ASN A 28 8.11 13.00 11.13
C ASN A 28 7.72 13.04 12.62
N ALA A 29 8.01 14.15 13.29
CA ALA A 29 7.50 14.43 14.62
C ALA A 29 6.12 15.11 14.51
N PHE A 30 5.07 14.33 14.22
CA PHE A 30 3.71 14.88 14.17
C PHE A 30 3.28 15.36 15.56
N GLU A 31 2.94 16.64 15.69
CA GLU A 31 2.53 17.24 16.97
C GLU A 31 1.04 17.00 17.22
N THR A 32 0.25 16.90 16.14
CA THR A 32 -1.20 16.68 16.21
C THR A 32 -1.68 15.51 15.36
N GLY A 33 -2.83 14.95 15.74
CA GLY A 33 -3.49 13.91 14.94
C GLY A 33 -3.89 14.38 13.53
N SER A 34 -4.17 15.68 13.35
CA SER A 34 -4.50 16.26 12.04
C SER A 34 -3.30 16.25 11.09
N GLU A 35 -2.13 16.62 11.61
CA GLU A 35 -0.87 16.54 10.88
C GLU A 35 -0.51 15.10 10.55
N ALA A 36 -0.64 14.19 11.52
CA ALA A 36 -0.41 12.76 11.28
C ALA A 36 -1.33 12.23 10.18
N ARG A 37 -2.63 12.58 10.20
CA ARG A 37 -3.58 12.19 9.16
C ARG A 37 -3.17 12.71 7.78
N LYS A 38 -2.74 13.97 7.69
CA LYS A 38 -2.29 14.58 6.44
C LYS A 38 -1.00 13.93 5.92
N GLY A 39 -0.01 13.75 6.79
CA GLY A 39 1.29 13.16 6.43
C GLY A 39 1.20 11.69 6.04
N ILE A 40 0.50 10.88 6.84
CA ILE A 40 0.25 9.47 6.53
C ILE A 40 -0.61 9.35 5.27
N GLY A 41 -1.65 10.19 5.12
CA GLY A 41 -2.49 10.20 3.92
C GLY A 41 -1.69 10.49 2.65
N ALA A 42 -0.84 11.52 2.67
CA ALA A 42 0.03 11.84 1.55
C ALA A 42 1.01 10.70 1.22
N TRP A 43 1.56 10.03 2.24
CA TRP A 43 2.43 8.88 2.06
C TRP A 43 1.69 7.69 1.43
N ILE A 44 0.46 7.41 1.86
CA ILE A 44 -0.38 6.34 1.29
C ILE A 44 -0.69 6.62 -0.18
N SER A 45 -1.11 7.84 -0.53
CA SER A 45 -1.31 8.23 -1.93
C SER A 45 -0.05 8.04 -2.77
N TYR A 46 1.11 8.47 -2.26
CA TYR A 46 2.39 8.23 -2.94
C TYR A 46 2.67 6.73 -3.14
N TYR A 47 2.46 5.90 -2.11
CA TYR A 47 2.70 4.47 -2.18
C TYR A 47 1.82 3.79 -3.24
N ASN A 48 0.55 4.17 -3.32
CA ASN A 48 -0.42 3.56 -4.24
C ASN A 48 -0.35 4.08 -5.68
N GLU A 49 -0.11 5.38 -5.86
CA GLU A 49 -0.24 6.03 -7.16
C GLU A 49 1.09 6.21 -7.88
N LYS A 50 2.22 6.24 -7.15
CA LYS A 50 3.52 6.70 -7.69
C LYS A 50 4.67 5.75 -7.48
N ARG A 51 4.60 4.86 -6.48
CA ARG A 51 5.71 3.96 -6.17
C ARG A 51 5.61 2.69 -7.04
N PRO A 52 6.58 2.41 -7.92
CA PRO A 52 6.61 1.16 -8.66
C PRO A 52 7.07 0.00 -7.77
N HIS A 53 6.42 -1.16 -7.89
CA HIS A 53 6.76 -2.36 -7.13
C HIS A 53 7.30 -3.46 -8.03
N SER A 54 8.47 -4.01 -7.70
CA SER A 54 9.06 -5.13 -8.46
C SER A 54 8.17 -6.38 -8.44
N SER A 55 7.41 -6.60 -7.37
CA SER A 55 6.39 -7.67 -7.30
C SER A 55 5.24 -7.48 -8.29
N HIS A 56 4.99 -6.25 -8.74
CA HIS A 56 3.93 -5.89 -9.68
C HIS A 56 4.49 -5.56 -11.07
N ARG A 57 5.65 -6.12 -11.45
CA ARG A 57 6.29 -5.83 -12.75
C ARG A 57 6.57 -4.33 -12.96
N LEU A 58 6.96 -3.64 -11.89
CA LEU A 58 7.22 -2.19 -11.85
C LEU A 58 5.97 -1.31 -12.03
N LEU A 59 4.77 -1.88 -11.95
CA LEU A 59 3.54 -1.11 -11.81
C LEU A 59 3.37 -0.59 -10.39
N THR A 60 2.62 0.50 -10.25
CA THR A 60 2.11 0.96 -8.95
C THR A 60 0.99 0.04 -8.46
N PRO A 61 0.66 0.06 -7.16
CA PRO A 61 -0.47 -0.73 -6.65
C PRO A 61 -1.78 -0.42 -7.36
N ASP A 62 -2.06 0.85 -7.67
CA ASP A 62 -3.29 1.24 -8.38
C ASP A 62 -3.30 0.71 -9.82
N GLU A 63 -2.20 0.88 -10.56
CA GLU A 63 -2.07 0.33 -11.92
C GLU A 63 -2.22 -1.19 -11.96
N ALA A 64 -1.63 -1.89 -10.98
CA ALA A 64 -1.72 -3.34 -10.87
C ALA A 64 -3.15 -3.80 -10.56
N TYR A 65 -3.86 -3.06 -9.70
CA TYR A 65 -5.25 -3.32 -9.36
C TYR A 65 -6.16 -3.10 -10.57
N ASP A 66 -6.04 -1.96 -11.25
CA ASP A 66 -6.82 -1.64 -12.44
C ASP A 66 -6.59 -2.65 -13.56
N THR A 67 -5.33 -3.05 -13.79
CA THR A 67 -5.00 -4.10 -14.76
C THR A 67 -5.66 -5.43 -14.39
N SER A 68 -5.71 -5.78 -13.11
CA SER A 68 -6.37 -7.01 -12.65
C SER A 68 -7.89 -6.97 -12.85
N ASP A 69 -8.53 -5.82 -12.59
CA ASP A 69 -9.96 -5.61 -12.78
C ASP A 69 -10.35 -5.70 -14.27
N GLN A 70 -9.55 -5.11 -15.16
CA GLN A 70 -9.76 -5.21 -16.61
C GLN A 70 -9.67 -6.66 -17.10
N ASN A 71 -8.68 -7.42 -16.62
CA ASN A 71 -8.55 -8.83 -16.97
C ASN A 71 -9.72 -9.69 -16.45
N LEU A 72 -10.25 -9.38 -15.25
CA LEU A 72 -11.44 -10.03 -14.71
C LEU A 72 -12.69 -9.74 -15.56
N LYS A 73 -12.88 -8.47 -15.97
CA LYS A 73 -13.97 -8.07 -16.85
C LYS A 73 -13.89 -8.71 -18.23
N ALA A 74 -12.69 -8.90 -18.78
CA ALA A 74 -12.49 -9.53 -20.09
C ALA A 74 -12.69 -11.06 -20.06
N ALA A 75 -12.62 -11.69 -18.88
CA ALA A 75 -12.79 -13.13 -18.70
C ALA A 75 -14.22 -13.55 -18.30
N ALA A 76 -15.13 -12.59 -18.12
CA ALA A 76 -16.54 -12.78 -17.80
C ALA A 76 -17.41 -12.64 -19.05
#